data_AF-A0A8H6WGI9-F1
#
_entry.id   AF-A0A8H6WGI9-F1
#
_cell.length_a   1.000
_cell.length_b   1.000
_cell.length_c   1.000
_cell.angle_alpha   90.00
_cell.angle_beta   90.00
_cell.angle_gamma   90.00
#
_symmetry.space_group_name_H-M   'P 1'
#
loop_
_entity.id
_entity.type
_entity.pdbx_description
1 polymer ?
#
loop_
_entity_poly.entity_id
_entity_poly.type
_entity_poly.pdbx_seq_one_letter_code
_entity_poly.pdbx_strand_id
1 'polypeptide(L)'
;MRSLLSLLGLIATLVRSAHVDLEARQGLEKLVFCHFMIGIESNRHAVSDYDDDMKRAKAYGIDAFALNIGVDPYTDEQLGLAYQSAANNGMKVFISFDFNWYKTGQAVDVGRKIAQYGNLPAQLKINGAAYASSFAGDGLDVAAMKAAAGMPVFFVPNFHPDMTNLASSPIDGALNWLGWPSNGLNKAPDGRGNISVLQGDQQYLAALKGKPYLAPASAWFFTHYGPEVSYSKNWVFPSDLLWFDRWNQLLTVGAQWIEIVTWNDYGESHYVGPLSSTHQDDGGSKWVNDMPHNAWLEMSKPYIAAWKAGATSVNNFITEEKIIYWYRPTLRSINCDATDTCEVPANNDTGNYFFGRPNGWEQMSDSVFVVTMLKQAGTLTVNSGSKTFTFQAPAGAKSFAVPMSLGQQSFAVARNGANVLAGVSLKPIVDACICGIYNFNAFTGSVPPTFVDPLGPAGAVSLPLGLHVQTCQGTPSLATSAPPYTGAGGTGSGPTSAPPTTTPTTSPTSPPVTTGPTSTTTSPTGPTQTCGSSCTITASSQIFPTNCMQPGCVWKGPAGQATPNHCDTGGKPACTA
;
A
#
# COMPACT_ATOMS: atom_id res chain seq x y z
N MET A 1 35.72 -63.64 20.89
CA MET A 1 34.55 -62.96 21.49
C MET A 1 34.69 -61.47 21.18
N ARG A 2 33.71 -60.91 20.44
CA ARG A 2 33.45 -59.48 20.15
C ARG A 2 34.52 -58.67 19.37
N SER A 3 34.18 -58.32 18.12
CA SER A 3 34.07 -56.91 17.73
C SER A 3 33.23 -56.75 16.47
N LEU A 4 32.20 -55.92 16.60
CA LEU A 4 31.39 -55.33 15.53
C LEU A 4 32.28 -54.47 14.63
N LEU A 5 32.12 -54.57 13.31
CA LEU A 5 32.34 -53.45 12.41
C LEU A 5 31.05 -53.18 11.63
N SER A 6 30.51 -52.00 11.89
CA SER A 6 29.34 -51.38 11.28
C SER A 6 29.68 -50.92 9.87
N LEU A 7 28.86 -51.29 8.88
CA LEU A 7 28.89 -50.67 7.55
C LEU A 7 27.72 -49.67 7.46
N LEU A 8 28.02 -48.38 7.66
CA LEU A 8 27.11 -47.30 7.30
C LEU A 8 27.13 -47.15 5.77
N GLY A 9 26.02 -47.48 5.13
CA GLY A 9 25.75 -47.11 3.74
C GLY A 9 25.28 -45.65 3.68
N LEU A 10 26.07 -44.81 3.01
CA LEU A 10 25.74 -43.41 2.71
C LEU A 10 24.67 -43.37 1.60
N ILE A 11 23.42 -43.08 1.94
CA ILE A 11 22.38 -42.75 0.95
C ILE A 11 22.51 -41.26 0.65
N ALA A 12 23.03 -40.92 -0.53
CA ALA A 12 22.98 -39.56 -1.07
C ALA A 12 21.56 -39.28 -1.57
N THR A 13 20.78 -38.51 -0.80
CA THR A 13 19.51 -37.93 -1.25
C THR A 13 19.81 -36.82 -2.26
N LEU A 14 19.53 -37.05 -3.54
CA LEU A 14 19.45 -35.99 -4.54
C LEU A 14 18.27 -35.08 -4.18
N VAL A 15 18.56 -33.89 -3.67
CA VAL A 15 17.60 -32.78 -3.64
C VAL A 15 17.43 -32.30 -5.08
N ARG A 16 16.36 -32.75 -5.72
CA ARG A 16 15.92 -32.22 -7.01
C ARG A 16 15.38 -30.81 -6.74
N SER A 17 16.21 -29.80 -7.00
CA SER A 17 15.79 -28.40 -7.00
C SER A 17 14.58 -28.29 -7.93
N ALA A 18 13.44 -27.87 -7.40
CA ALA A 18 12.26 -27.58 -8.19
C ALA A 18 12.55 -26.31 -9.02
N HIS A 19 13.22 -26.48 -10.15
CA HIS A 19 13.00 -25.61 -11.30
C HIS A 19 11.54 -25.80 -11.68
N VAL A 20 10.66 -25.02 -11.06
CA VAL A 20 9.28 -24.85 -11.53
C VAL A 20 9.43 -24.29 -12.95
N ASP A 21 9.11 -25.10 -13.96
CA ASP A 21 9.20 -24.75 -15.37
C ASP A 21 8.39 -23.47 -15.65
N LEU A 22 9.07 -22.33 -15.60
CA LEU A 22 8.57 -21.02 -16.02
C LEU A 22 8.13 -21.04 -17.51
N GLU A 23 8.68 -21.97 -18.30
CA GLU A 23 8.37 -22.15 -19.72
C GLU A 23 6.91 -22.60 -19.95
N ALA A 24 6.29 -23.32 -19.00
CA ALA A 24 4.94 -23.84 -19.17
C ALA A 24 3.81 -22.80 -18.97
N ARG A 25 4.11 -21.58 -18.48
CA ARG A 25 3.12 -20.51 -18.23
C ARG A 25 3.00 -19.47 -19.35
N GLN A 26 3.65 -19.67 -20.51
CA GLN A 26 3.80 -18.68 -21.58
C GLN A 26 2.54 -18.35 -22.42
N GLY A 27 1.34 -18.75 -22.00
CA GLY A 27 0.12 -18.51 -22.78
C GLY A 27 -0.49 -17.10 -22.65
N LEU A 28 -0.21 -16.40 -21.54
CA LEU A 28 -0.78 -15.07 -21.23
C LEU A 28 0.32 -14.03 -21.09
N GLU A 29 0.06 -12.82 -21.58
CA GLU A 29 0.97 -11.68 -21.45
C GLU A 29 1.26 -11.35 -19.97
N LYS A 30 2.53 -11.02 -19.70
CA LYS A 30 2.99 -10.54 -18.40
C LYS A 30 2.62 -9.07 -18.21
N LEU A 31 1.57 -8.84 -17.43
CA LEU A 31 1.06 -7.53 -17.07
C LEU A 31 1.36 -7.16 -15.61
N VAL A 32 1.60 -5.87 -15.39
CA VAL A 32 1.70 -5.24 -14.06
C VAL A 32 0.56 -4.27 -13.89
N PHE A 33 -0.19 -4.43 -12.81
CA PHE A 33 -1.28 -3.54 -12.42
C PHE A 33 -0.84 -2.69 -11.24
N CYS A 34 -1.56 -1.60 -11.00
CA CYS A 34 -1.45 -0.84 -9.76
C CYS A 34 -2.84 -0.50 -9.24
N HIS A 35 -3.06 -0.73 -7.96
CA HIS A 35 -4.35 -0.50 -7.32
C HIS A 35 -4.60 0.99 -7.13
N PHE A 36 -5.79 1.47 -7.46
CA PHE A 36 -6.12 2.89 -7.46
C PHE A 36 -7.46 3.11 -6.75
N MET A 37 -7.44 3.84 -5.65
CA MET A 37 -8.61 4.16 -4.82
C MET A 37 -9.47 5.22 -5.51
N ILE A 38 -10.69 4.87 -5.95
CA ILE A 38 -11.66 5.86 -6.46
C ILE A 38 -12.36 6.59 -5.32
N GLY A 39 -12.46 5.98 -4.14
CA GLY A 39 -13.18 6.51 -2.97
C GLY A 39 -12.61 7.81 -2.38
N ILE A 40 -11.48 8.30 -2.90
CA ILE A 40 -10.88 9.58 -2.49
C ILE A 40 -10.86 10.60 -3.63
N GLU A 41 -11.57 10.35 -4.74
CA GLU A 41 -11.38 11.11 -5.99
C GLU A 41 -12.57 12.01 -6.35
N SER A 42 -13.44 12.32 -5.39
CA SER A 42 -14.66 13.11 -5.64
C SER A 42 -14.41 14.57 -6.09
N ASN A 43 -13.17 15.07 -5.99
CA ASN A 43 -12.76 16.40 -6.44
C ASN A 43 -12.12 16.44 -7.83
N ARG A 44 -12.12 15.33 -8.57
CA ARG A 44 -11.73 15.35 -9.99
C ARG A 44 -12.96 15.67 -10.83
N HIS A 45 -12.84 16.65 -11.70
CA HIS A 45 -13.93 17.23 -12.47
C HIS A 45 -13.70 17.17 -13.98
N ALA A 46 -12.52 16.73 -14.41
CA ALA A 46 -12.17 16.58 -15.81
C ALA A 46 -11.36 15.31 -16.08
N VAL A 47 -11.44 14.82 -17.32
CA VAL A 47 -10.65 13.67 -17.80
C VAL A 47 -9.15 13.93 -17.60
N SER A 48 -8.72 15.17 -17.84
CA SER A 48 -7.32 15.59 -17.70
C SER A 48 -6.78 15.45 -16.28
N ASP A 49 -7.65 15.41 -15.26
CA ASP A 49 -7.23 15.29 -13.87
C ASP A 49 -6.57 13.94 -13.60
N TYR A 50 -6.84 12.92 -14.44
CA TYR A 50 -6.23 11.58 -14.37
C TYR A 50 -5.02 11.40 -15.30
N ASP A 51 -4.78 12.33 -16.23
CA ASP A 51 -3.82 12.12 -17.32
C ASP A 51 -2.39 11.90 -16.83
N ASP A 52 -1.96 12.67 -15.83
CA ASP A 52 -0.60 12.59 -15.31
C ASP A 52 -0.35 11.28 -14.56
N ASP A 53 -1.36 10.74 -13.86
CA ASP A 53 -1.29 9.41 -13.25
C ASP A 53 -1.13 8.33 -14.33
N MET A 54 -1.94 8.38 -15.39
CA MET A 54 -1.91 7.43 -16.50
C MET A 54 -0.56 7.45 -17.23
N LYS A 55 -0.06 8.64 -17.58
CA LYS A 55 1.23 8.81 -18.27
C LYS A 55 2.38 8.33 -17.40
N ARG A 56 2.37 8.69 -16.11
CA ARG A 56 3.42 8.29 -15.17
C ARG A 56 3.42 6.78 -15.00
N ALA A 57 2.31 6.17 -14.61
CA ALA A 57 2.23 4.72 -14.41
C ALA A 57 2.72 3.94 -15.63
N LYS A 58 2.29 4.34 -16.83
CA LYS A 58 2.75 3.76 -18.10
C LYS A 58 4.26 3.87 -18.29
N ALA A 59 4.87 5.01 -17.96
CA ALA A 59 6.31 5.23 -18.08
C ALA A 59 7.15 4.39 -17.10
N TYR A 60 6.56 3.88 -16.02
CA TYR A 60 7.16 2.90 -15.11
C TYR A 60 6.86 1.45 -15.49
N GLY A 61 6.11 1.23 -16.57
CA GLY A 61 5.78 -0.10 -17.08
C GLY A 61 4.57 -0.74 -16.40
N ILE A 62 3.72 0.03 -15.73
CA ILE A 62 2.40 -0.40 -15.26
C ILE A 62 1.45 -0.36 -16.46
N ASP A 63 0.72 -1.46 -16.68
CA ASP A 63 -0.14 -1.64 -17.86
C ASP A 63 -1.59 -1.23 -17.60
N ALA A 64 -2.05 -1.36 -16.35
CA ALA A 64 -3.39 -0.97 -15.97
C ALA A 64 -3.53 -0.48 -14.53
N PHE A 65 -4.50 0.40 -14.28
CA PHE A 65 -4.99 0.62 -12.93
C PHE A 65 -6.17 -0.31 -12.59
N ALA A 66 -6.11 -0.91 -11.40
CA ALA A 66 -7.22 -1.60 -10.77
C ALA A 66 -8.03 -0.56 -9.98
N LEU A 67 -9.10 -0.04 -10.58
CA LEU A 67 -9.94 1.01 -10.01
C LEU A 67 -10.80 0.43 -8.89
N ASN A 68 -10.37 0.61 -7.65
CA ASN A 68 -11.06 0.18 -6.45
C ASN A 68 -12.29 1.05 -6.21
N ILE A 69 -13.47 0.41 -6.17
CA ILE A 69 -14.73 1.10 -5.95
C ILE A 69 -15.50 0.55 -4.76
N GLY A 70 -16.07 1.48 -3.98
CA GLY A 70 -17.20 1.22 -3.10
C GLY A 70 -18.53 1.48 -3.81
N VAL A 71 -19.47 2.04 -3.05
CA VAL A 71 -20.83 2.39 -3.53
C VAL A 71 -21.09 3.90 -3.46
N ASP A 72 -20.02 4.69 -3.48
CA ASP A 72 -20.08 6.15 -3.36
C ASP A 72 -20.90 6.80 -4.49
N PRO A 73 -21.61 7.91 -4.22
CA PRO A 73 -22.50 8.54 -5.20
C PRO A 73 -21.77 9.09 -6.44
N TYR A 74 -20.47 9.40 -6.33
CA TYR A 74 -19.63 9.90 -7.42
C TYR A 74 -18.90 8.79 -8.19
N THR A 75 -19.06 7.51 -7.81
CA THR A 75 -18.32 6.39 -8.40
C THR A 75 -18.45 6.35 -9.92
N ASP A 76 -19.65 6.54 -10.46
CA ASP A 76 -19.87 6.45 -11.91
C ASP A 76 -19.27 7.64 -12.68
N GLU A 77 -19.30 8.83 -12.09
CA GLU A 77 -18.60 9.99 -12.67
C GLU A 77 -17.10 9.73 -12.74
N GLN A 78 -16.50 9.29 -11.63
CA GLN A 78 -15.06 9.05 -11.54
C GLN A 78 -14.59 7.89 -12.42
N LEU A 79 -15.34 6.80 -12.48
CA LEU A 79 -15.06 5.72 -13.43
C LEU A 79 -15.15 6.24 -14.88
N GLY A 80 -16.17 7.04 -15.23
CA GLY A 80 -16.28 7.63 -16.55
C GLY A 80 -15.06 8.46 -16.96
N LEU A 81 -14.60 9.34 -16.05
CA LEU A 81 -13.40 10.16 -16.26
C LEU A 81 -12.13 9.30 -16.38
N ALA A 82 -11.92 8.34 -15.47
CA ALA A 82 -10.75 7.48 -15.44
C ALA A 82 -10.65 6.58 -16.69
N TYR A 83 -11.76 5.96 -17.12
CA TYR A 83 -11.78 5.15 -18.35
C TYR A 83 -11.48 5.99 -19.60
N GLN A 84 -12.01 7.21 -19.67
CA GLN A 84 -11.74 8.09 -20.81
C GLN A 84 -10.28 8.56 -20.82
N SER A 85 -9.71 8.90 -19.66
CA SER A 85 -8.29 9.30 -19.56
C SER A 85 -7.37 8.14 -19.93
N ALA A 86 -7.67 6.94 -19.44
CA ALA A 86 -6.93 5.73 -19.82
C ALA A 86 -6.95 5.51 -21.33
N ALA A 87 -8.10 5.70 -21.99
CA ALA A 87 -8.22 5.59 -23.44
C ALA A 87 -7.36 6.64 -24.16
N ASN A 88 -7.39 7.90 -23.71
CA ASN A 88 -6.63 9.01 -24.28
C ASN A 88 -5.12 8.81 -24.16
N ASN A 89 -4.65 8.17 -23.08
CA ASN A 89 -3.22 7.98 -22.80
C ASN A 89 -2.70 6.58 -23.18
N GLY A 90 -3.56 5.74 -23.78
CA GLY A 90 -3.23 4.37 -24.16
C GLY A 90 -2.83 3.51 -22.96
N MET A 91 -3.45 3.73 -21.81
CA MET A 91 -3.42 2.89 -20.62
C MET A 91 -4.65 1.98 -20.61
N LYS A 92 -4.59 0.91 -19.81
CA LYS A 92 -5.79 0.11 -19.49
C LYS A 92 -6.26 0.39 -18.07
N VAL A 93 -7.52 0.07 -17.83
CA VAL A 93 -8.13 0.07 -16.50
C VAL A 93 -9.09 -1.09 -16.38
N PHE A 94 -9.38 -1.49 -15.15
CA PHE A 94 -10.46 -2.42 -14.84
C PHE A 94 -11.01 -2.13 -13.45
N ILE A 95 -12.21 -2.61 -13.16
CA ILE A 95 -12.85 -2.42 -11.85
C ILE A 95 -12.34 -3.47 -10.86
N SER A 96 -11.96 -3.01 -9.67
CA SER A 96 -11.77 -3.82 -8.46
C SER A 96 -12.88 -3.50 -7.46
N PHE A 97 -13.71 -4.48 -7.13
CA PHE A 97 -14.84 -4.28 -6.22
C PHE A 97 -14.43 -4.43 -4.75
N ASP A 98 -14.71 -3.45 -3.90
CA ASP A 98 -14.43 -3.55 -2.47
C ASP A 98 -15.62 -4.15 -1.68
N PHE A 99 -15.47 -5.38 -1.19
CA PHE A 99 -16.51 -6.08 -0.41
C PHE A 99 -16.60 -5.65 1.07
N ASN A 100 -15.84 -4.65 1.52
CA ASN A 100 -16.23 -3.91 2.71
C ASN A 100 -17.53 -3.12 2.45
N TRP A 101 -17.72 -2.63 1.23
CA TRP A 101 -18.89 -1.87 0.79
C TRP A 101 -19.92 -2.73 0.07
N TYR A 102 -19.49 -3.55 -0.89
CA TYR A 102 -20.34 -4.55 -1.54
C TYR A 102 -20.64 -5.73 -0.62
N LYS A 103 -21.68 -6.51 -0.94
CA LYS A 103 -22.05 -7.75 -0.26
C LYS A 103 -22.10 -8.90 -1.25
N THR A 104 -21.78 -10.11 -0.80
CA THR A 104 -21.74 -11.32 -1.66
C THR A 104 -23.11 -11.68 -2.26
N GLY A 105 -24.21 -11.24 -1.65
CA GLY A 105 -25.56 -11.34 -2.21
C GLY A 105 -25.82 -10.41 -3.41
N GLN A 106 -24.91 -9.51 -3.76
CA GLN A 106 -25.06 -8.51 -4.83
C GLN A 106 -24.38 -8.92 -6.15
N ALA A 107 -24.26 -10.22 -6.42
CA ALA A 107 -23.63 -10.73 -7.65
C ALA A 107 -24.20 -10.11 -8.94
N VAL A 108 -25.52 -9.90 -9.00
CA VAL A 108 -26.17 -9.27 -10.16
C VAL A 108 -25.74 -7.81 -10.34
N ASP A 109 -25.60 -7.05 -9.25
CA ASP A 109 -25.21 -5.65 -9.31
C ASP A 109 -23.73 -5.51 -9.72
N VAL A 110 -22.86 -6.38 -9.19
CA VAL A 110 -21.46 -6.49 -9.63
C VAL A 110 -21.38 -6.79 -11.13
N GLY A 111 -22.16 -7.76 -11.61
CA GLY A 111 -22.21 -8.12 -13.03
C GLY A 111 -22.68 -6.96 -13.91
N ARG A 112 -23.75 -6.27 -13.51
CA ARG A 112 -24.25 -5.08 -14.22
C ARG A 112 -23.23 -3.94 -14.26
N LYS A 113 -22.48 -3.73 -13.17
CA LYS A 113 -21.41 -2.73 -13.14
C LYS A 113 -20.28 -3.10 -14.10
N ILE A 114 -19.89 -4.38 -14.19
CA ILE A 114 -18.95 -4.84 -15.21
C ILE A 114 -19.51 -4.58 -16.62
N ALA A 115 -20.79 -4.87 -16.87
CA ALA A 115 -21.40 -4.64 -18.19
C ALA A 115 -21.37 -3.18 -18.63
N GLN A 116 -21.54 -2.25 -17.69
CA GLN A 116 -21.54 -0.80 -17.93
C GLN A 116 -20.20 -0.31 -18.50
N TYR A 117 -19.08 -0.86 -18.05
CA TYR A 117 -17.73 -0.40 -18.43
C TYR A 117 -16.96 -1.38 -19.34
N GLY A 118 -17.38 -2.66 -19.38
CA GLY A 118 -16.64 -3.76 -20.00
C GLY A 118 -16.43 -3.67 -21.52
N ASN A 119 -17.15 -2.78 -22.19
CA ASN A 119 -16.99 -2.50 -23.63
C ASN A 119 -16.29 -1.17 -23.94
N LEU A 120 -15.89 -0.40 -22.93
CA LEU A 120 -15.17 0.86 -23.15
C LEU A 120 -13.76 0.60 -23.70
N PRO A 121 -13.19 1.51 -24.51
CA PRO A 121 -11.91 1.28 -25.20
C PRO A 121 -10.72 0.96 -24.28
N ALA A 122 -10.72 1.51 -23.08
CA ALA A 122 -9.66 1.32 -22.09
C ALA A 122 -9.84 0.12 -21.16
N GLN A 123 -10.97 -0.59 -21.22
CA GLN A 123 -11.18 -1.80 -20.44
C GLN A 123 -10.06 -2.81 -20.74
N LEU A 124 -9.36 -3.26 -19.70
CA LEU A 124 -8.44 -4.38 -19.82
C LEU A 124 -9.23 -5.64 -20.21
N LYS A 125 -8.80 -6.30 -21.28
CA LYS A 125 -9.38 -7.58 -21.72
C LYS A 125 -8.31 -8.65 -21.80
N ILE A 126 -8.59 -9.81 -21.23
CA ILE A 126 -7.76 -11.01 -21.35
C ILE A 126 -8.52 -12.01 -22.22
N ASN A 127 -7.92 -12.42 -23.35
CA ASN A 127 -8.56 -13.29 -24.34
C ASN A 127 -9.95 -12.79 -24.79
N GLY A 128 -10.11 -11.46 -24.91
CA GLY A 128 -11.36 -10.81 -25.30
C GLY A 128 -12.41 -10.66 -24.17
N ALA A 129 -12.17 -11.24 -22.99
CA ALA A 129 -13.06 -11.11 -21.83
C ALA A 129 -12.68 -9.90 -20.96
N ALA A 130 -13.68 -9.16 -20.48
CA ALA A 130 -13.48 -8.01 -19.59
C ALA A 130 -12.85 -8.47 -18.27
N TYR A 131 -11.67 -7.95 -17.96
CA TYR A 131 -11.00 -8.25 -16.70
C TYR A 131 -11.67 -7.50 -15.55
N ALA A 132 -11.87 -8.16 -14.41
CA ALA A 132 -12.32 -7.54 -13.16
C ALA A 132 -11.71 -8.27 -11.95
N SER A 133 -11.56 -7.56 -10.84
CA SER A 133 -11.07 -8.10 -9.57
C SER A 133 -11.92 -7.65 -8.39
N SER A 134 -11.54 -8.07 -7.18
CA SER A 134 -12.17 -7.59 -5.95
C SER A 134 -11.23 -7.66 -4.76
N PHE A 135 -11.39 -6.75 -3.81
CA PHE A 135 -10.90 -6.92 -2.45
C PHE A 135 -11.93 -7.73 -1.66
N ALA A 136 -11.51 -8.89 -1.13
CA ALA A 136 -12.38 -9.92 -0.57
C ALA A 136 -13.53 -10.34 -1.53
N GLY A 137 -14.66 -10.81 -0.97
CA GLY A 137 -15.85 -11.24 -1.70
C GLY A 137 -16.07 -12.75 -1.76
N ASP A 138 -15.34 -13.53 -0.94
CA ASP A 138 -15.53 -14.97 -0.80
C ASP A 138 -17.01 -15.32 -0.63
N GLY A 139 -17.52 -16.19 -1.50
CA GLY A 139 -18.93 -16.58 -1.52
C GLY A 139 -19.84 -15.79 -2.47
N LEU A 140 -19.30 -14.83 -3.24
CA LEU A 140 -20.03 -14.22 -4.37
C LEU A 140 -20.50 -15.30 -5.36
N ASP A 141 -21.76 -15.23 -5.80
CA ASP A 141 -22.25 -16.06 -6.90
C ASP A 141 -21.67 -15.56 -8.24
N VAL A 142 -20.47 -16.05 -8.56
CA VAL A 142 -19.73 -15.68 -9.78
C VAL A 142 -20.49 -16.08 -11.05
N ALA A 143 -21.30 -17.15 -11.01
CA ALA A 143 -22.09 -17.56 -12.17
C ALA A 143 -23.22 -16.56 -12.44
N ALA A 144 -23.94 -16.15 -11.39
CA ALA A 144 -24.94 -15.08 -11.48
C ALA A 144 -24.31 -13.74 -11.90
N MET A 145 -23.12 -13.41 -11.40
CA MET A 145 -22.37 -12.23 -11.80
C MET A 145 -22.04 -12.26 -13.31
N LYS A 146 -21.45 -13.36 -13.80
CA LYS A 146 -21.11 -13.53 -15.22
C LYS A 146 -22.37 -13.48 -16.10
N ALA A 147 -23.47 -14.08 -15.67
CA ALA A 147 -24.74 -14.02 -16.37
C ALA A 147 -25.31 -12.59 -16.43
N ALA A 148 -25.28 -11.85 -15.32
CA ALA A 148 -25.74 -10.47 -15.23
C ALA A 148 -24.87 -9.49 -16.03
N ALA A 149 -23.57 -9.79 -16.18
CA ALA A 149 -22.68 -9.01 -17.03
C ALA A 149 -23.03 -9.13 -18.52
N GLY A 150 -23.65 -10.23 -18.94
CA GLY A 150 -24.10 -10.44 -20.33
C GLY A 150 -22.96 -10.43 -21.36
N MET A 151 -21.71 -10.59 -20.91
CA MET A 151 -20.50 -10.61 -21.75
C MET A 151 -19.44 -11.52 -21.12
N PRO A 152 -18.39 -11.94 -21.87
CA PRO A 152 -17.29 -12.69 -21.28
C PRO A 152 -16.55 -11.85 -20.22
N VAL A 153 -16.41 -12.41 -19.02
CA VAL A 153 -15.70 -11.79 -17.89
C VAL A 153 -14.55 -12.70 -17.45
N PHE A 154 -13.36 -12.12 -17.30
CA PHE A 154 -12.18 -12.74 -16.71
C PHE A 154 -12.04 -12.23 -15.28
N PHE A 155 -12.44 -13.04 -14.29
CA PHE A 155 -12.56 -12.60 -12.90
C PHE A 155 -11.43 -13.16 -12.03
N VAL A 156 -10.67 -12.26 -11.41
CA VAL A 156 -9.53 -12.58 -10.54
C VAL A 156 -9.76 -11.86 -9.20
N PRO A 157 -10.50 -12.46 -8.25
CA PRO A 157 -10.79 -11.86 -6.97
C PRO A 157 -9.74 -12.17 -5.90
N ASN A 158 -9.76 -11.39 -4.81
CA ASN A 158 -9.05 -11.71 -3.57
C ASN A 158 -9.87 -12.72 -2.74
N PHE A 159 -10.15 -13.88 -3.32
CA PHE A 159 -10.74 -15.00 -2.57
C PHE A 159 -9.64 -15.75 -1.84
N HIS A 160 -9.90 -16.07 -0.58
CA HIS A 160 -8.89 -16.58 0.33
C HIS A 160 -8.81 -18.11 0.26
N PRO A 161 -7.60 -18.70 0.13
CA PRO A 161 -7.41 -20.16 0.04
C PRO A 161 -7.97 -20.98 1.20
N ASP A 162 -8.13 -20.38 2.38
CA ASP A 162 -8.67 -20.99 3.59
C ASP A 162 -10.21 -20.94 3.66
N MET A 163 -10.84 -20.07 2.87
CA MET A 163 -12.30 -19.91 2.81
C MET A 163 -12.92 -20.48 1.53
N THR A 164 -12.19 -20.44 0.42
CA THR A 164 -12.69 -20.84 -0.90
C THR A 164 -11.78 -21.89 -1.54
N ASN A 165 -12.38 -22.98 -2.07
CA ASN A 165 -11.64 -23.91 -2.94
C ASN A 165 -11.37 -23.28 -4.31
N LEU A 166 -10.24 -22.57 -4.43
CA LEU A 166 -9.88 -21.79 -5.62
C LEU A 166 -9.77 -22.65 -6.90
N ALA A 167 -9.40 -23.93 -6.75
CA ALA A 167 -9.25 -24.85 -7.88
C ALA A 167 -10.59 -25.10 -8.59
N SER A 168 -11.67 -25.36 -7.82
CA SER A 168 -13.00 -25.65 -8.37
C SER A 168 -13.92 -24.43 -8.47
N SER A 169 -13.56 -23.30 -7.87
CA SER A 169 -14.34 -22.06 -7.97
C SER A 169 -14.42 -21.56 -9.43
N PRO A 170 -15.55 -21.02 -9.90
CA PRO A 170 -15.73 -20.52 -11.29
C PRO A 170 -15.00 -19.18 -11.60
N ILE A 171 -13.90 -18.92 -10.90
CA ILE A 171 -12.97 -17.80 -11.10
C ILE A 171 -11.85 -18.20 -12.07
N ASP A 172 -11.29 -17.19 -12.74
CA ASP A 172 -10.27 -17.37 -13.78
C ASP A 172 -8.84 -17.27 -13.21
N GLY A 173 -8.69 -16.68 -12.03
CA GLY A 173 -7.46 -16.62 -11.23
C GLY A 173 -7.78 -16.15 -9.82
N ALA A 174 -6.77 -15.91 -8.99
CA ALA A 174 -6.97 -15.20 -7.72
C ALA A 174 -5.79 -14.25 -7.43
N LEU A 175 -6.09 -13.17 -6.72
CA LEU A 175 -5.08 -12.26 -6.19
C LEU A 175 -4.86 -12.46 -4.70
N ASN A 176 -3.61 -12.34 -4.27
CA ASN A 176 -3.32 -12.15 -2.86
C ASN A 176 -3.25 -10.63 -2.59
N TRP A 177 -4.03 -10.15 -1.62
CA TRP A 177 -3.95 -8.76 -1.16
C TRP A 177 -2.78 -8.51 -0.22
N LEU A 178 -2.40 -9.50 0.59
CA LEU A 178 -1.44 -9.34 1.67
C LEU A 178 -0.02 -9.17 1.10
N GLY A 179 0.34 -7.91 0.83
CA GLY A 179 1.65 -7.46 0.38
C GLY A 179 2.67 -7.29 1.49
N TRP A 180 2.31 -7.59 2.74
CA TRP A 180 3.17 -7.46 3.92
C TRP A 180 3.13 -8.71 4.80
N PRO A 181 4.18 -8.97 5.60
CA PRO A 181 4.14 -9.97 6.66
C PRO A 181 2.98 -9.69 7.64
N SER A 182 2.21 -10.73 7.98
CA SER A 182 1.02 -10.59 8.83
C SER A 182 0.86 -11.76 9.78
N ASN A 183 -0.06 -11.67 10.74
CA ASN A 183 -0.48 -12.81 11.56
C ASN A 183 -1.43 -13.78 10.83
N GLY A 184 -1.65 -13.60 9.52
CA GLY A 184 -2.60 -14.36 8.70
C GLY A 184 -4.03 -13.83 8.71
N LEU A 185 -4.33 -12.78 9.48
CA LEU A 185 -5.66 -12.18 9.60
C LEU A 185 -5.64 -10.68 9.27
N ASN A 186 -4.79 -10.30 8.31
CA ASN A 186 -4.60 -8.90 7.89
C ASN A 186 -4.31 -7.95 9.07
N LYS A 187 -3.40 -8.40 9.97
CA LYS A 187 -2.88 -7.64 11.10
C LYS A 187 -1.40 -7.92 11.29
N ALA A 188 -0.71 -6.99 11.96
CA ALA A 188 0.71 -7.14 12.28
C ALA A 188 0.96 -8.52 12.92
N PRO A 189 2.12 -9.15 12.65
CA PRO A 189 2.49 -10.40 13.31
C PRO A 189 2.35 -10.30 14.83
N ASP A 190 1.92 -11.38 15.46
CA ASP A 190 1.71 -11.45 16.90
C ASP A 190 1.96 -12.90 17.38
N GLY A 191 1.51 -13.23 18.59
CA GLY A 191 1.61 -14.59 19.12
C GLY A 191 0.89 -15.67 18.29
N ARG A 192 0.01 -15.29 17.33
CA ARG A 192 -0.66 -16.22 16.41
C ARG A 192 0.26 -16.66 15.27
N GLY A 193 1.18 -15.80 14.85
CA GLY A 193 2.14 -16.14 13.82
C GLY A 193 2.70 -14.96 13.03
N ASN A 194 3.59 -15.30 12.10
CA ASN A 194 4.21 -14.40 11.15
C ASN A 194 4.26 -15.11 9.77
N ILE A 195 3.27 -14.81 8.93
CA ILE A 195 3.18 -15.28 7.55
C ILE A 195 3.81 -14.23 6.66
N SER A 196 4.95 -14.56 6.06
CA SER A 196 5.60 -13.72 5.05
C SER A 196 4.77 -13.67 3.75
N VAL A 197 5.00 -12.64 2.95
CA VAL A 197 4.37 -12.50 1.62
C VAL A 197 4.64 -13.72 0.74
N LEU A 198 5.89 -14.23 0.75
CA LEU A 198 6.27 -15.41 -0.02
C LEU A 198 5.53 -16.69 0.41
N GLN A 199 5.28 -16.86 1.71
CA GLN A 199 4.45 -17.97 2.19
C GLN A 199 2.99 -17.80 1.73
N GLY A 200 2.47 -16.57 1.74
CA GLY A 200 1.16 -16.25 1.14
C GLY A 200 1.10 -16.62 -0.34
N ASP A 201 2.11 -16.26 -1.13
CA ASP A 201 2.19 -16.64 -2.56
C ASP A 201 2.12 -18.16 -2.74
N GLN A 202 2.86 -18.91 -1.92
CA GLN A 202 2.88 -20.37 -1.97
C GLN A 202 1.51 -20.99 -1.66
N GLN A 203 0.76 -20.41 -0.72
CA GLN A 203 -0.60 -20.85 -0.41
C GLN A 203 -1.54 -20.65 -1.60
N TYR A 204 -1.51 -19.46 -2.23
CA TYR A 204 -2.31 -19.18 -3.42
C TYR A 204 -1.93 -20.08 -4.61
N LEU A 205 -0.63 -20.20 -4.91
CA LEU A 205 -0.14 -21.05 -5.99
C LEU A 205 -0.56 -22.52 -5.79
N ALA A 206 -0.50 -23.04 -4.56
CA ALA A 206 -0.92 -24.40 -4.25
C ALA A 206 -2.43 -24.61 -4.39
N ALA A 207 -3.23 -23.61 -4.01
CA ALA A 207 -4.70 -23.64 -4.06
C ALA A 207 -5.25 -23.45 -5.49
N LEU A 208 -4.56 -22.68 -6.34
CA LEU A 208 -5.01 -22.35 -7.70
C LEU A 208 -4.83 -23.50 -8.71
N LYS A 209 -4.01 -24.52 -8.40
CA LYS A 209 -3.79 -25.72 -9.24
C LYS A 209 -3.53 -25.40 -10.74
N GLY A 210 -2.79 -24.32 -11.00
CA GLY A 210 -2.40 -23.91 -12.34
C GLY A 210 -3.18 -22.73 -12.91
N LYS A 211 -4.26 -22.27 -12.26
CA LYS A 211 -4.88 -20.99 -12.61
C LYS A 211 -3.93 -19.81 -12.37
N PRO A 212 -4.03 -18.72 -13.16
CA PRO A 212 -3.31 -17.48 -12.96
C PRO A 212 -3.31 -16.97 -11.52
N TYR A 213 -2.12 -16.63 -11.04
CA TYR A 213 -1.89 -15.99 -9.76
C TYR A 213 -1.46 -14.53 -9.97
N LEU A 214 -2.17 -13.60 -9.32
CA LEU A 214 -1.83 -12.18 -9.25
C LEU A 214 -1.14 -11.90 -7.92
N ALA A 215 0.17 -11.62 -7.98
CA ALA A 215 1.01 -11.43 -6.80
C ALA A 215 1.03 -9.97 -6.34
N PRO A 216 0.92 -9.69 -5.03
CA PRO A 216 1.01 -8.33 -4.51
C PRO A 216 2.45 -7.87 -4.41
N ALA A 217 2.66 -6.58 -4.65
CA ALA A 217 3.88 -5.86 -4.31
C ALA A 217 3.48 -4.62 -3.52
N SER A 218 3.98 -4.46 -2.29
CA SER A 218 3.83 -3.22 -1.54
C SER A 218 5.08 -2.89 -0.73
N ALA A 219 5.35 -1.60 -0.55
CA ALA A 219 6.57 -1.11 0.05
C ALA A 219 6.48 -0.93 1.57
N TRP A 220 5.38 -0.33 2.02
CA TRP A 220 5.17 0.09 3.41
C TRP A 220 3.71 -0.03 3.77
N PHE A 221 3.36 -0.07 5.05
CA PHE A 221 1.98 0.08 5.49
C PHE A 221 1.96 0.70 6.87
N PHE A 222 1.24 1.79 7.01
CA PHE A 222 1.00 2.44 8.29
C PHE A 222 -0.28 3.27 8.21
N THR A 223 -1.09 3.21 9.26
CA THR A 223 -2.33 3.94 9.39
C THR A 223 -2.55 4.36 10.83
N HIS A 224 -3.17 5.52 11.05
CA HIS A 224 -3.30 6.14 12.36
C HIS A 224 -4.55 7.01 12.50
N TYR A 225 -5.67 6.44 12.10
CA TYR A 225 -7.00 7.03 12.19
C TYR A 225 -7.55 6.93 13.62
N GLY A 226 -7.71 8.08 14.28
CA GLY A 226 -8.36 8.21 15.58
C GLY A 226 -9.88 8.41 15.49
N PRO A 227 -10.52 9.00 16.52
CA PRO A 227 -11.97 9.25 16.55
C PRO A 227 -12.44 10.38 15.62
N GLU A 228 -11.53 11.09 14.95
CA GLU A 228 -11.84 12.11 13.96
C GLU A 228 -12.51 11.56 12.69
N VAL A 229 -12.39 10.25 12.44
CA VAL A 229 -13.06 9.54 11.35
C VAL A 229 -13.95 8.42 11.90
N SER A 230 -14.95 8.01 11.13
CA SER A 230 -15.87 6.92 11.50
C SER A 230 -15.28 5.51 11.35
N TYR A 231 -14.12 5.40 10.69
CA TYR A 231 -13.43 4.16 10.32
C TYR A 231 -12.05 4.04 10.99
N SER A 232 -11.99 4.31 12.30
CA SER A 232 -10.74 4.35 13.06
C SER A 232 -9.90 3.07 12.91
N LYS A 233 -8.58 3.24 12.81
CA LYS A 233 -7.62 2.25 12.34
C LYS A 233 -6.23 2.61 12.85
N ASN A 234 -5.50 1.72 13.51
CA ASN A 234 -4.19 2.09 14.07
C ASN A 234 -3.18 0.93 14.15
N TRP A 235 -2.39 0.73 13.10
CA TRP A 235 -1.32 -0.28 13.08
C TRP A 235 -0.29 -0.03 11.98
N VAL A 236 0.78 -0.82 12.03
CA VAL A 236 1.87 -0.85 11.06
C VAL A 236 2.25 -2.31 10.76
N PHE A 237 2.53 -2.62 9.49
CA PHE A 237 3.10 -3.95 9.13
C PHE A 237 4.63 -3.87 9.03
N PRO A 238 5.35 -4.99 9.28
CA PRO A 238 6.79 -5.06 9.03
C PRO A 238 7.12 -4.76 7.57
N SER A 239 7.82 -3.63 7.35
CA SER A 239 8.01 -3.08 6.00
C SER A 239 9.47 -2.73 5.66
N ASP A 240 10.35 -2.66 6.67
CA ASP A 240 11.79 -2.36 6.60
C ASP A 240 12.46 -2.48 5.21
N LEU A 241 12.98 -3.66 4.83
CA LEU A 241 13.56 -3.93 3.50
C LEU A 241 12.58 -4.59 2.53
N LEU A 242 11.30 -4.66 2.90
CA LEU A 242 10.27 -5.44 2.23
C LEU A 242 10.19 -5.12 0.74
N TRP A 243 10.20 -3.84 0.35
CA TRP A 243 10.08 -3.44 -1.05
C TRP A 243 11.19 -4.04 -1.92
N PHE A 244 12.45 -3.99 -1.46
CA PHE A 244 13.59 -4.54 -2.17
C PHE A 244 13.55 -6.06 -2.22
N ASP A 245 13.32 -6.70 -1.07
CA ASP A 245 13.29 -8.15 -0.98
C ASP A 245 12.14 -8.72 -1.82
N ARG A 246 10.99 -8.05 -1.80
CA ARG A 246 9.79 -8.45 -2.54
C ARG A 246 10.02 -8.39 -4.05
N TRP A 247 10.60 -7.33 -4.57
CA TRP A 247 10.90 -7.25 -6.00
C TRP A 247 11.86 -8.35 -6.47
N ASN A 248 12.85 -8.72 -5.65
CA ASN A 248 13.71 -9.86 -5.94
C ASN A 248 12.96 -11.20 -5.93
N GLN A 249 12.06 -11.40 -4.95
CA GLN A 249 11.21 -12.60 -4.88
C GLN A 249 10.30 -12.72 -6.11
N LEU A 250 9.69 -11.62 -6.55
CA LEU A 250 8.77 -11.60 -7.70
C LEU A 250 9.42 -12.06 -9.01
N LEU A 251 10.74 -11.88 -9.18
CA LEU A 251 11.49 -12.42 -10.32
C LEU A 251 11.51 -13.95 -10.38
N THR A 252 11.18 -14.64 -9.28
CA THR A 252 11.30 -16.11 -9.16
C THR A 252 10.03 -16.81 -8.69
N VAL A 253 9.07 -16.11 -8.10
CA VAL A 253 7.84 -16.71 -7.54
C VAL A 253 6.92 -17.35 -8.59
N GLY A 254 7.11 -16.99 -9.87
CA GLY A 254 6.35 -17.54 -10.99
C GLY A 254 4.94 -16.98 -11.15
N ALA A 255 4.59 -15.85 -10.53
CA ALA A 255 3.28 -15.21 -10.70
C ALA A 255 2.96 -14.90 -12.17
N GLN A 256 1.67 -14.96 -12.54
CA GLN A 256 1.22 -14.59 -13.89
C GLN A 256 1.23 -13.08 -14.06
N TRP A 257 0.82 -12.36 -13.02
CA TRP A 257 0.73 -10.91 -12.98
C TRP A 257 1.20 -10.37 -11.64
N ILE A 258 1.49 -9.08 -11.58
CA ILE A 258 1.84 -8.36 -10.36
C ILE A 258 0.84 -7.22 -10.17
N GLU A 259 0.34 -7.00 -8.96
CA GLU A 259 -0.38 -5.79 -8.59
C GLU A 259 0.42 -5.02 -7.54
N ILE A 260 0.76 -3.76 -7.86
CA ILE A 260 1.34 -2.83 -6.89
C ILE A 260 0.21 -2.26 -6.05
N VAL A 261 0.30 -2.47 -4.73
CA VAL A 261 -0.67 -2.02 -3.73
C VAL A 261 0.00 -0.91 -2.93
N THR A 262 -0.22 0.37 -3.23
CA THR A 262 -1.19 0.97 -4.18
C THR A 262 -0.60 2.20 -4.88
N TRP A 263 -1.36 2.83 -5.79
CA TRP A 263 -1.01 4.11 -6.41
C TRP A 263 -1.23 5.28 -5.45
N ASN A 264 -2.42 5.38 -4.84
CA ASN A 264 -2.91 6.58 -4.15
C ASN A 264 -3.59 6.29 -2.79
N ASP A 265 -3.34 5.16 -2.14
CA ASP A 265 -3.84 4.94 -0.78
C ASP A 265 -2.88 5.61 0.23
N TYR A 266 -3.11 6.91 0.42
CA TYR A 266 -2.29 7.77 1.28
C TYR A 266 -2.50 7.44 2.76
N GLY A 267 -3.76 7.25 3.15
CA GLY A 267 -4.18 6.88 4.50
C GLY A 267 -3.52 5.64 5.09
N GLU A 268 -3.26 4.65 4.25
CA GLU A 268 -2.59 3.40 4.66
C GLU A 268 -1.09 3.39 4.35
N SER A 269 -0.55 4.54 3.92
CA SER A 269 0.87 4.81 3.71
C SER A 269 1.57 3.87 2.72
N HIS A 270 0.82 3.24 1.82
CA HIS A 270 1.36 2.27 0.87
C HIS A 270 1.28 2.70 -0.60
N TYR A 271 0.92 3.97 -0.82
CA TYR A 271 1.02 4.63 -2.11
C TYR A 271 2.45 4.64 -2.66
N VAL A 272 2.56 4.52 -3.98
CA VAL A 272 3.79 4.80 -4.75
C VAL A 272 3.61 5.93 -5.77
N GLY A 273 2.37 6.38 -5.95
CA GLY A 273 2.01 7.54 -6.75
C GLY A 273 2.30 8.85 -6.02
N PRO A 274 2.20 9.97 -6.74
CA PRO A 274 2.62 11.27 -6.21
C PRO A 274 1.56 11.88 -5.30
N LEU A 275 1.96 12.44 -4.15
CA LEU A 275 1.13 13.25 -3.25
C LEU A 275 0.48 14.46 -3.95
N SER A 276 1.09 14.94 -5.03
CA SER A 276 0.57 16.00 -5.89
C SER A 276 -0.53 15.55 -6.85
N SER A 277 -0.84 14.24 -6.94
CA SER A 277 -2.03 13.75 -7.63
C SER A 277 -3.27 14.35 -6.97
N THR A 278 -4.27 14.77 -7.76
CA THR A 278 -5.49 15.38 -7.20
C THR A 278 -6.26 14.33 -6.40
N HIS A 279 -6.61 14.60 -5.15
CA HIS A 279 -7.41 13.70 -4.30
C HIS A 279 -8.07 14.50 -3.18
N GLN A 280 -9.11 13.95 -2.59
CA GLN A 280 -9.64 14.36 -1.29
C GLN A 280 -8.82 13.73 -0.17
N ASP A 281 -8.81 14.36 1.01
CA ASP A 281 -8.19 13.78 2.19
C ASP A 281 -9.11 12.77 2.86
N ASP A 282 -8.60 11.55 3.08
CA ASP A 282 -9.22 10.51 3.89
C ASP A 282 -8.84 10.62 5.38
N GLY A 283 -8.09 11.67 5.75
CA GLY A 283 -7.55 11.95 7.07
C GLY A 283 -6.06 11.60 7.19
N GLY A 284 -5.48 10.98 6.16
CA GLY A 284 -4.07 10.58 6.14
C GLY A 284 -3.08 11.75 6.06
N SER A 285 -3.52 12.93 5.62
CA SER A 285 -2.72 14.17 5.50
C SER A 285 -1.74 14.42 6.66
N LYS A 286 -2.14 14.08 7.90
CA LYS A 286 -1.35 14.22 9.14
C LYS A 286 -0.03 13.47 9.15
N TRP A 287 0.04 12.30 8.52
CA TRP A 287 1.26 11.48 8.45
C TRP A 287 1.86 11.36 7.05
N VAL A 288 1.17 11.80 6.01
CA VAL A 288 1.69 11.80 4.63
C VAL A 288 2.29 13.13 4.19
N ASN A 289 1.96 14.25 4.84
CA ASN A 289 2.60 15.52 4.52
C ASN A 289 4.12 15.41 4.64
N ASP A 290 4.82 15.87 3.61
CA ASP A 290 6.28 15.79 3.50
C ASP A 290 6.84 14.35 3.56
N MET A 291 6.10 13.35 3.04
CA MET A 291 6.50 11.94 2.94
C MET A 291 6.40 11.39 1.50
N PRO A 292 7.15 11.94 0.51
CA PRO A 292 7.13 11.40 -0.85
C PRO A 292 7.52 9.91 -0.89
N HIS A 293 6.81 9.11 -1.70
CA HIS A 293 7.11 7.68 -1.94
C HIS A 293 7.67 7.40 -3.35
N ASN A 294 7.92 8.44 -4.15
CA ASN A 294 8.34 8.32 -5.55
C ASN A 294 9.64 7.53 -5.75
N ALA A 295 10.54 7.53 -4.77
CA ALA A 295 11.80 6.79 -4.88
C ALA A 295 11.59 5.27 -4.88
N TRP A 296 10.50 4.78 -4.27
CA TRP A 296 10.10 3.37 -4.39
C TRP A 296 9.61 3.04 -5.80
N LEU A 297 8.93 3.96 -6.47
CA LEU A 297 8.54 3.81 -7.88
C LEU A 297 9.76 3.83 -8.82
N GLU A 298 10.75 4.68 -8.55
CA GLU A 298 12.05 4.64 -9.24
C GLU A 298 12.73 3.29 -9.10
N MET A 299 12.69 2.71 -7.90
CA MET A 299 13.27 1.40 -7.65
C MET A 299 12.54 0.28 -8.40
N SER A 300 11.21 0.34 -8.54
CA SER A 300 10.46 -0.74 -9.19
C SER A 300 10.67 -0.80 -10.71
N LYS A 301 10.96 0.32 -11.36
CA LYS A 301 11.09 0.41 -12.83
C LYS A 301 11.97 -0.68 -13.47
N PRO A 302 13.25 -0.86 -13.07
CA PRO A 302 14.08 -1.91 -13.66
C PRO A 302 13.60 -3.32 -13.29
N TYR A 303 12.97 -3.52 -12.13
CA TYR A 303 12.42 -4.82 -11.73
C TYR A 303 11.18 -5.20 -12.54
N ILE A 304 10.29 -4.24 -12.83
CA ILE A 304 9.14 -4.45 -13.72
C ILE A 304 9.64 -4.90 -15.10
N ALA A 305 10.65 -4.21 -15.65
CA ALA A 305 11.25 -4.58 -16.92
C ALA A 305 11.88 -5.98 -16.88
N ALA A 306 12.65 -6.29 -15.84
CA ALA A 306 13.25 -7.60 -15.65
C ALA A 306 12.21 -8.73 -15.54
N TRP A 307 11.15 -8.52 -14.75
CA TRP A 307 10.08 -9.49 -14.57
C TRP A 307 9.33 -9.75 -15.88
N LYS A 308 8.96 -8.70 -16.62
CA LYS A 308 8.32 -8.82 -17.94
C LYS A 308 9.18 -9.57 -18.93
N ALA A 309 10.50 -9.37 -18.90
CA ALA A 309 11.45 -10.10 -19.73
C ALA A 309 11.71 -11.56 -19.26
N GLY A 310 11.12 -12.00 -18.15
CA GLY A 310 11.36 -13.33 -17.58
C GLY A 310 12.74 -13.49 -16.95
N ALA A 311 13.43 -12.39 -16.66
CA ALA A 311 14.74 -12.44 -16.00
C ALA A 311 14.60 -12.78 -14.52
N THR A 312 15.58 -13.51 -13.99
CA THR A 312 15.70 -13.87 -12.57
C THR A 312 16.58 -12.91 -11.78
N SER A 313 17.09 -11.86 -12.43
CA SER A 313 17.90 -10.80 -11.83
C SER A 313 17.62 -9.47 -12.52
N VAL A 314 17.63 -8.38 -11.74
CA VAL A 314 17.45 -7.01 -12.22
C VAL A 314 18.69 -6.42 -12.89
N ASN A 315 19.87 -7.02 -12.71
CA ASN A 315 21.16 -6.39 -13.00
C ASN A 315 21.28 -5.85 -14.44
N ASN A 316 20.79 -6.59 -15.44
CA ASN A 316 20.85 -6.18 -16.85
C ASN A 316 19.81 -5.11 -17.23
N PHE A 317 18.90 -4.77 -16.32
CA PHE A 317 17.84 -3.78 -16.50
C PHE A 317 18.14 -2.47 -15.76
N ILE A 318 19.26 -2.39 -15.04
CA ILE A 318 19.74 -1.15 -14.41
C ILE A 318 20.37 -0.25 -15.50
N THR A 319 19.55 0.62 -16.09
CA THR A 319 19.98 1.57 -17.13
C THR A 319 20.45 2.91 -16.56
N GLU A 320 20.17 3.20 -15.29
CA GLU A 320 20.57 4.41 -14.58
C GLU A 320 21.12 4.02 -13.20
N GLU A 321 22.22 4.64 -12.77
CA GLU A 321 22.76 4.39 -11.43
C GLU A 321 22.04 5.25 -10.40
N LYS A 322 21.54 4.64 -9.32
CA LYS A 322 20.80 5.33 -8.26
C LYS A 322 21.20 4.83 -6.88
N ILE A 323 21.10 5.72 -5.91
CA ILE A 323 20.94 5.37 -4.49
C ILE A 323 19.47 5.63 -4.17
N ILE A 324 18.73 4.64 -3.74
CA ILE A 324 17.36 4.78 -3.21
C ILE A 324 17.46 4.64 -1.69
N TYR A 325 16.78 5.48 -0.93
CA TYR A 325 16.82 5.40 0.54
C TYR A 325 15.46 5.72 1.14
N TRP A 326 15.22 5.18 2.34
CA TRP A 326 14.05 5.50 3.14
C TRP A 326 14.30 5.30 4.62
N TYR A 327 13.51 5.97 5.44
CA TYR A 327 13.55 5.90 6.90
C TYR A 327 12.34 6.61 7.50
N ARG A 328 12.02 6.29 8.77
CA ARG A 328 11.04 7.04 9.56
C ARG A 328 11.66 8.35 10.06
N PRO A 329 10.88 9.44 10.17
CA PRO A 329 11.41 10.75 10.56
C PRO A 329 11.76 10.84 12.06
N THR A 330 11.34 9.87 12.85
CA THR A 330 11.51 9.81 14.30
C THR A 330 11.89 8.38 14.72
N LEU A 331 12.49 8.26 15.90
CA LEU A 331 12.76 6.96 16.52
C LEU A 331 11.43 6.29 16.91
N ARG A 332 11.35 4.96 16.82
CA ARG A 332 10.15 4.21 17.25
C ARG A 332 9.82 4.38 18.73
N SER A 333 10.82 4.71 19.54
CA SER A 333 10.71 4.86 20.99
C SER A 333 10.31 6.25 21.44
N ILE A 334 10.13 7.21 20.53
CA ILE A 334 9.63 8.54 20.89
C ILE A 334 8.30 8.38 21.64
N ASN A 335 8.02 9.26 22.61
CA ASN A 335 6.75 9.27 23.31
C ASN A 335 5.93 10.49 22.87
N CYS A 336 4.78 10.22 22.24
CA CYS A 336 3.81 11.22 21.82
C CYS A 336 2.47 11.11 22.58
N ASP A 337 2.39 10.28 23.63
CA ASP A 337 1.14 9.90 24.30
C ASP A 337 0.30 11.13 24.71
N ALA A 338 0.96 12.18 25.18
CA ALA A 338 0.30 13.38 25.69
C ALA A 338 -0.43 14.20 24.61
N THR A 339 -0.12 13.99 23.33
CA THR A 339 -0.64 14.79 22.21
C THR A 339 -1.22 13.95 21.07
N ASP A 340 -1.09 12.64 21.13
CA ASP A 340 -1.45 11.73 20.05
C ASP A 340 -2.98 11.59 19.89
N THR A 341 -3.44 11.33 18.67
CA THR A 341 -4.87 11.25 18.33
C THR A 341 -5.46 9.88 18.61
N CYS A 342 -4.63 8.85 18.79
CA CYS A 342 -5.07 7.48 19.08
C CYS A 342 -4.96 7.09 20.57
N GLU A 343 -4.64 8.02 21.47
CA GLU A 343 -4.61 7.83 22.93
C GLU A 343 -5.98 8.03 23.60
N VAL A 344 -7.06 7.79 22.84
CA VAL A 344 -8.46 7.91 23.28
C VAL A 344 -9.31 6.79 22.67
N PRO A 345 -10.45 6.40 23.26
CA PRO A 345 -11.34 5.43 22.61
C PRO A 345 -11.90 5.96 21.29
N ALA A 346 -12.02 5.08 20.29
CA ALA A 346 -12.60 5.38 18.98
C ALA A 346 -13.51 4.23 18.50
N ASN A 347 -14.14 4.39 17.33
CA ASN A 347 -14.94 3.30 16.74
C ASN A 347 -14.03 2.10 16.45
N ASN A 348 -14.41 0.91 16.93
CA ASN A 348 -13.68 -0.32 16.65
C ASN A 348 -14.58 -1.47 16.17
N ASP A 349 -15.70 -1.16 15.51
CA ASP A 349 -16.65 -2.14 14.99
C ASP A 349 -16.02 -3.13 14.01
N THR A 350 -14.90 -2.74 13.38
CA THR A 350 -14.12 -3.54 12.43
C THR A 350 -12.97 -4.33 13.09
N GLY A 351 -12.65 -4.07 14.37
CA GLY A 351 -11.50 -4.67 15.06
C GLY A 351 -10.13 -4.17 14.58
N ASN A 352 -10.11 -2.99 13.96
CA ASN A 352 -8.96 -2.37 13.30
C ASN A 352 -8.33 -1.24 14.14
N TYR A 353 -9.02 -0.75 15.15
CA TYR A 353 -8.51 0.27 16.04
C TYR A 353 -7.82 -0.35 17.25
N PHE A 354 -6.56 0.02 17.45
CA PHE A 354 -5.77 -0.34 18.63
C PHE A 354 -5.48 0.94 19.40
N PHE A 355 -5.77 0.95 20.70
CA PHE A 355 -5.56 2.12 21.55
C PHE A 355 -4.07 2.40 21.74
N GLY A 356 -3.67 3.66 21.55
CA GLY A 356 -2.33 4.19 21.81
C GLY A 356 -1.37 4.12 20.61
N ARG A 357 -0.08 3.85 20.87
CA ARG A 357 0.91 3.67 19.79
C ARG A 357 0.49 2.58 18.80
N PRO A 358 0.73 2.74 17.47
CA PRO A 358 0.24 1.80 16.45
C PRO A 358 0.61 0.35 16.73
N ASN A 359 -0.35 -0.57 16.67
CA ASN A 359 -0.07 -1.99 16.83
C ASN A 359 0.99 -2.47 15.81
N GLY A 360 1.98 -3.24 16.28
CA GLY A 360 3.09 -3.72 15.45
C GLY A 360 4.33 -2.81 15.45
N TRP A 361 4.30 -1.66 16.11
CA TRP A 361 5.42 -0.71 16.15
C TRP A 361 6.74 -1.33 16.67
N GLU A 362 6.66 -2.34 17.54
CA GLU A 362 7.82 -3.02 18.11
C GLU A 362 8.64 -3.79 17.06
N GLN A 363 8.05 -4.08 15.90
CA GLN A 363 8.68 -4.82 14.82
C GLN A 363 9.43 -3.90 13.86
N MET A 364 9.20 -2.60 13.94
CA MET A 364 9.86 -1.60 13.10
C MET A 364 11.27 -1.34 13.63
N SER A 365 12.27 -1.40 12.77
CA SER A 365 13.65 -1.07 13.16
C SER A 365 13.92 0.44 13.07
N ASP A 366 14.82 0.91 13.93
CA ASP A 366 15.39 2.26 13.87
C ASP A 366 16.59 2.24 12.92
N SER A 367 16.32 2.10 11.62
CA SER A 367 17.33 2.06 10.56
C SER A 367 17.11 3.09 9.46
N VAL A 368 18.22 3.53 8.84
CA VAL A 368 18.21 4.14 7.50
C VAL A 368 18.50 3.04 6.49
N PHE A 369 17.54 2.80 5.60
CA PHE A 369 17.63 1.78 4.57
C PHE A 369 18.12 2.39 3.27
N VAL A 370 19.00 1.67 2.58
CA VAL A 370 19.62 2.13 1.33
C VAL A 370 19.67 0.99 0.34
N VAL A 371 19.26 1.23 -0.90
CA VAL A 371 19.48 0.34 -2.05
C VAL A 371 20.34 1.07 -3.07
N THR A 372 21.50 0.51 -3.38
CA THR A 372 22.30 0.97 -4.52
C THR A 372 21.92 0.17 -5.76
N MET A 373 21.65 0.84 -6.86
CA MET A 373 21.50 0.26 -8.20
C MET A 373 22.66 0.75 -9.04
N LEU A 374 23.68 -0.09 -9.23
CA LEU A 374 24.92 0.33 -9.86
C LEU A 374 25.21 -0.52 -11.11
N LYS A 375 25.78 0.10 -12.13
CA LYS A 375 26.36 -0.57 -13.30
C LYS A 375 27.77 -1.07 -13.02
N GLN A 376 28.49 -0.40 -12.12
CA GLN A 376 29.83 -0.78 -11.69
C GLN A 376 29.93 -0.75 -10.17
N ALA A 377 30.78 -1.60 -9.59
CA ALA A 377 31.01 -1.56 -8.15
C ALA A 377 31.56 -0.20 -7.69
N GLY A 378 31.35 0.15 -6.43
CA GLY A 378 31.85 1.36 -5.81
C GLY A 378 31.79 1.28 -4.28
N THR A 379 32.24 2.32 -3.61
CA THR A 379 32.16 2.43 -2.16
C THR A 379 30.97 3.30 -1.78
N LEU A 380 29.96 2.71 -1.12
CA LEU A 380 28.82 3.43 -0.56
C LEU A 380 29.23 4.04 0.79
N THR A 381 28.94 5.33 0.98
CA THR A 381 29.01 6.03 2.25
C THR A 381 27.61 6.49 2.64
N VAL A 382 27.18 6.14 3.85
CA VAL A 382 25.93 6.58 4.46
C VAL A 382 26.26 7.39 5.70
N ASN A 383 25.85 8.66 5.73
CA ASN A 383 25.89 9.46 6.94
C ASN A 383 24.49 9.50 7.54
N SER A 384 24.38 9.01 8.78
CA SER A 384 23.18 9.17 9.59
C SER A 384 23.46 10.08 10.76
N GLY A 385 22.92 11.30 10.72
CA GLY A 385 23.29 12.34 11.67
C GLY A 385 24.79 12.61 11.65
N SER A 386 25.45 12.47 12.80
CA SER A 386 26.90 12.61 12.95
C SER A 386 27.69 11.32 12.71
N LYS A 387 27.02 10.19 12.42
CA LYS A 387 27.68 8.89 12.23
C LYS A 387 27.87 8.58 10.75
N THR A 388 29.05 8.07 10.40
CA THR A 388 29.39 7.66 9.03
C THR A 388 29.59 6.15 8.96
N PHE A 389 28.99 5.53 7.95
CA PHE A 389 29.12 4.12 7.63
C PHE A 389 29.59 3.96 6.19
N THR A 390 30.42 2.95 5.93
CA THR A 390 31.01 2.73 4.61
C THR A 390 30.94 1.25 4.24
N PHE A 391 30.53 0.97 3.00
CA PHE A 391 30.32 -0.37 2.47
C PHE A 391 30.90 -0.50 1.06
N GLN A 392 31.34 -1.70 0.71
CA GLN A 392 31.55 -2.05 -0.69
C GLN A 392 30.20 -2.38 -1.32
N ALA A 393 29.82 -1.61 -2.34
CA ALA A 393 28.60 -1.78 -3.10
C ALA A 393 28.94 -2.43 -4.46
N PRO A 394 28.48 -3.66 -4.74
CA PRO A 394 28.73 -4.31 -6.02
C PRO A 394 27.94 -3.65 -7.16
N ALA A 395 28.27 -3.99 -8.40
CA ALA A 395 27.35 -3.79 -9.51
C ALA A 395 26.08 -4.61 -9.30
N GLY A 396 24.94 -4.13 -9.80
CA GLY A 396 23.61 -4.67 -9.54
C GLY A 396 22.84 -3.86 -8.49
N ALA A 397 21.72 -4.42 -8.05
CA ALA A 397 20.94 -3.86 -6.95
C ALA A 397 21.35 -4.52 -5.62
N LYS A 398 21.64 -3.72 -4.58
CA LYS A 398 22.04 -4.22 -3.26
C LYS A 398 21.47 -3.35 -2.15
N SER A 399 20.85 -3.98 -1.15
CA SER A 399 20.36 -3.32 0.06
C SER A 399 21.42 -3.25 1.17
N PHE A 400 21.32 -2.20 1.98
CA PHE A 400 22.07 -1.92 3.20
C PHE A 400 21.12 -1.31 4.24
N ALA A 401 21.45 -1.49 5.51
CA ALA A 401 20.77 -0.83 6.62
C ALA A 401 21.82 -0.34 7.62
N VAL A 402 21.67 0.89 8.10
CA VAL A 402 22.50 1.46 9.17
C VAL A 402 21.62 1.96 10.31
N PRO A 403 22.08 1.90 11.57
CA PRO A 403 21.32 2.48 12.68
C PRO A 403 21.01 3.96 12.42
N MET A 404 19.75 4.36 12.57
CA MET A 404 19.39 5.77 12.41
C MET A 404 19.97 6.61 13.56
N SER A 405 20.29 7.87 13.26
CA SER A 405 20.74 8.86 14.23
C SER A 405 20.18 10.23 13.85
N LEU A 406 19.90 11.04 14.88
CA LEU A 406 19.27 12.35 14.74
C LEU A 406 20.07 13.27 13.82
N GLY A 407 19.34 14.11 13.08
CA GLY A 407 19.89 15.12 12.19
C GLY A 407 19.81 14.73 10.72
N GLN A 408 20.72 15.32 9.94
CA GLN A 408 20.73 15.20 8.49
C GLN A 408 21.18 13.81 8.02
N GLN A 409 20.53 13.30 6.99
CA GLN A 409 20.92 12.05 6.33
C GLN A 409 21.55 12.38 4.96
N SER A 410 22.67 11.73 4.60
CA SER A 410 23.30 11.91 3.29
C SER A 410 23.99 10.65 2.80
N PHE A 411 24.14 10.55 1.48
CA PHE A 411 24.53 9.32 0.79
C PHE A 411 25.51 9.65 -0.34
N ALA A 412 26.51 8.81 -0.54
CA ALA A 412 27.40 8.90 -1.69
C ALA A 412 27.90 7.54 -2.14
N VAL A 413 28.13 7.37 -3.43
CA VAL A 413 28.90 6.26 -4.00
C VAL A 413 30.15 6.85 -4.64
N ALA A 414 31.31 6.35 -4.25
CA ALA A 414 32.61 6.78 -4.75
C ALA A 414 33.33 5.69 -5.54
N ARG A 415 34.06 6.09 -6.57
CA ARG A 415 35.00 5.25 -7.34
C ARG A 415 36.30 6.02 -7.51
N ASN A 416 37.44 5.37 -7.29
CA ASN A 416 38.76 5.99 -7.40
C ASN A 416 38.91 7.30 -6.60
N GLY A 417 38.27 7.37 -5.42
CA GLY A 417 38.31 8.54 -4.54
C GLY A 417 37.40 9.71 -4.94
N ALA A 418 36.62 9.60 -6.02
CA ALA A 418 35.67 10.62 -6.46
C ALA A 418 34.22 10.14 -6.34
N ASN A 419 33.32 11.03 -5.92
CA ASN A 419 31.89 10.72 -5.85
C ASN A 419 31.27 10.68 -7.25
N VAL A 420 30.66 9.55 -7.60
CA VAL A 420 29.88 9.37 -8.84
C VAL A 420 28.38 9.58 -8.61
N LEU A 421 27.94 9.38 -7.37
CA LEU A 421 26.62 9.75 -6.86
C LEU A 421 26.83 10.40 -5.49
N ALA A 422 26.18 11.52 -5.22
CA ALA A 422 26.18 12.14 -3.89
C ALA A 422 24.91 12.98 -3.71
N GLY A 423 24.30 12.90 -2.52
CA GLY A 423 23.09 13.65 -2.22
C GLY A 423 22.79 13.71 -0.73
N VAL A 424 21.95 14.67 -0.36
CA VAL A 424 21.49 14.91 1.00
C VAL A 424 19.98 14.76 1.01
N SER A 425 19.43 14.13 2.04
CA SER A 425 17.98 13.99 2.16
C SER A 425 17.30 15.31 2.54
N LEU A 426 16.05 15.52 2.13
CA LEU A 426 15.29 16.72 2.49
C LEU A 426 14.75 16.67 3.92
N LYS A 427 14.54 15.47 4.47
CA LYS A 427 13.90 15.31 5.79
C LYS A 427 14.91 14.87 6.86
N PRO A 428 15.28 15.70 7.85
CA PRO A 428 16.12 15.23 8.94
C PRO A 428 15.35 14.25 9.84
N ILE A 429 16.09 13.41 10.57
CA ILE A 429 15.53 12.59 11.66
C ILE A 429 15.54 13.44 12.92
N VAL A 430 14.40 13.53 13.61
CA VAL A 430 14.22 14.44 14.75
C VAL A 430 13.75 13.70 15.99
N ASP A 431 14.03 14.29 17.15
CA ASP A 431 13.50 13.87 18.45
C ASP A 431 12.34 14.78 18.85
N ALA A 432 11.27 14.74 18.04
CA ALA A 432 10.07 15.54 18.22
C ALA A 432 8.85 14.82 17.62
N CYS A 433 7.70 14.90 18.28
CA CYS A 433 6.43 14.41 17.76
C CYS A 433 5.94 15.33 16.64
N ILE A 434 6.25 14.96 15.40
CA ILE A 434 5.79 15.68 14.21
C ILE A 434 4.26 15.64 14.21
N CYS A 435 3.64 16.82 14.19
CA CYS A 435 2.19 16.99 14.32
C CYS A 435 1.60 16.43 15.63
N GLY A 436 2.41 16.22 16.67
CA GLY A 436 1.94 15.70 17.94
C GLY A 436 1.54 14.21 17.92
N ILE A 437 1.80 13.48 16.84
CA ILE A 437 1.36 12.10 16.65
C ILE A 437 2.52 11.10 16.47
N TYR A 438 2.23 9.84 16.66
CA TYR A 438 3.04 8.71 16.24
C TYR A 438 3.03 8.55 14.72
N ASN A 439 4.01 9.12 14.02
CA ASN A 439 4.14 8.92 12.57
C ASN A 439 5.12 7.77 12.25
N PHE A 440 4.58 6.62 11.86
CA PHE A 440 5.35 5.46 11.38
C PHE A 440 5.39 5.34 9.85
N ASN A 441 4.96 6.36 9.11
CA ASN A 441 5.18 6.45 7.68
C ASN A 441 6.68 6.66 7.37
N ALA A 442 7.14 6.25 6.19
CA ALA A 442 8.52 6.42 5.77
C ALA A 442 8.69 7.60 4.83
N PHE A 443 9.73 8.39 5.05
CA PHE A 443 10.23 9.31 4.04
C PHE A 443 11.07 8.52 3.04
N THR A 444 10.86 8.74 1.74
CA THR A 444 11.69 8.13 0.69
C THR A 444 12.41 9.19 -0.13
N GLY A 445 13.58 8.84 -0.66
CA GLY A 445 14.31 9.70 -1.58
C GLY A 445 15.33 8.95 -2.41
N SER A 446 15.96 9.65 -3.35
CA SER A 446 16.97 9.07 -4.23
C SER A 446 18.12 10.02 -4.50
N VAL A 447 19.22 9.45 -5.00
CA VAL A 447 20.35 10.16 -5.59
C VAL A 447 20.59 9.58 -6.98
N PRO A 448 20.43 10.37 -8.08
CA PRO A 448 19.97 11.76 -8.10
C PRO A 448 18.55 11.96 -7.53
N PRO A 449 18.20 13.15 -7.01
CA PRO A 449 16.90 13.40 -6.42
C PRO A 449 15.76 13.31 -7.44
N THR A 450 14.64 12.73 -7.03
CA THR A 450 13.37 12.83 -7.76
C THR A 450 12.74 14.21 -7.58
N PHE A 451 11.64 14.46 -8.31
CA PHE A 451 10.82 15.65 -8.10
C PHE A 451 10.37 15.77 -6.62
N VAL A 452 10.30 17.00 -6.12
CA VAL A 452 9.72 17.29 -4.80
C VAL A 452 8.20 17.21 -4.95
N ASP A 453 7.58 16.38 -4.11
CA ASP A 453 6.18 15.99 -4.24
C ASP A 453 5.37 16.53 -3.06
N PRO A 454 4.85 17.76 -3.18
CA PRO A 454 4.07 18.39 -2.12
C PRO A 454 2.67 17.79 -2.02
N LEU A 455 2.13 17.75 -0.80
CA LEU A 455 0.73 17.43 -0.57
C LEU A 455 -0.18 18.47 -1.24
N GLY A 456 -1.23 18.00 -1.91
CA GLY A 456 -2.21 18.85 -2.59
C GLY A 456 -3.07 19.70 -1.63
N PRO A 457 -3.83 20.69 -2.16
CA PRO A 457 -4.61 21.62 -1.36
C PRO A 457 -5.66 20.99 -0.43
N ALA A 458 -6.34 19.92 -0.85
CA ALA A 458 -7.34 19.25 -0.03
C ALA A 458 -6.71 18.63 1.23
N GLY A 459 -5.63 17.85 1.05
CA GLY A 459 -4.85 17.32 2.17
C GLY A 459 -4.27 18.42 3.06
N ALA A 460 -3.75 19.49 2.46
CA ALA A 460 -3.22 20.63 3.20
C ALA A 460 -4.27 21.29 4.12
N VAL A 461 -5.50 21.49 3.64
CA VAL A 461 -6.60 22.06 4.44
C VAL A 461 -7.04 21.11 5.56
N SER A 462 -7.07 19.81 5.29
CA SER A 462 -7.53 18.80 6.25
C SER A 462 -6.48 18.42 7.31
N LEU A 463 -5.19 18.64 7.05
CA LEU A 463 -4.09 18.26 7.94
C LEU A 463 -4.29 18.63 9.42
N PRO A 464 -4.73 19.86 9.77
CA PRO A 464 -4.91 20.21 11.18
C PRO A 464 -6.12 19.54 11.85
N LEU A 465 -7.06 18.95 11.09
CA LEU A 465 -8.33 18.44 11.60
C LEU A 465 -8.11 17.21 12.49
N GLY A 466 -8.55 17.30 13.74
CA GLY A 466 -8.42 16.20 14.71
C GLY A 466 -7.05 16.08 15.37
N LEU A 467 -6.06 16.91 15.00
CA LEU A 467 -4.81 17.01 15.78
C LEU A 467 -5.07 17.70 17.13
N HIS A 468 -4.42 17.23 18.19
CA HIS A 468 -4.48 17.86 19.52
C HIS A 468 -3.46 19.01 19.70
N VAL A 469 -2.68 19.32 18.66
CA VAL A 469 -1.65 20.36 18.67
C VAL A 469 -1.86 21.35 17.54
N GLN A 470 -1.33 22.57 17.71
CA GLN A 470 -1.36 23.64 16.71
C GLN A 470 -0.01 23.82 15.99
N THR A 471 0.94 22.92 16.24
CA THR A 471 2.32 23.02 15.72
C THR A 471 2.43 22.65 14.25
N CYS A 472 1.48 21.89 13.71
CA CYS A 472 1.46 21.53 12.30
C CYS A 472 0.61 22.49 11.49
N GLN A 473 1.24 23.08 10.48
CA GLN A 473 0.59 23.94 9.50
C GLN A 473 0.15 23.08 8.32
N GLY A 474 -1.00 23.40 7.73
CA GLY A 474 -1.52 22.81 6.51
C GLY A 474 -0.73 23.26 5.26
N THR A 475 0.59 23.13 5.30
CA THR A 475 1.49 23.59 4.23
C THR A 475 2.69 22.62 4.12
N PRO A 476 2.99 22.10 2.92
CA PRO A 476 4.23 21.34 2.69
C PRO A 476 5.46 22.14 3.14
N SER A 477 6.39 21.47 3.82
CA SER A 477 7.56 22.11 4.44
C SER A 477 8.90 21.62 3.89
N LEU A 478 8.92 20.58 3.05
CA LEU A 478 10.16 20.17 2.38
C LEU A 478 10.74 21.29 1.52
N ALA A 479 12.06 21.47 1.60
CA ALA A 479 12.76 22.40 0.73
C ALA A 479 12.64 21.97 -0.75
N THR A 480 12.65 22.96 -1.66
CA THR A 480 12.61 22.72 -3.11
C THR A 480 13.89 22.05 -3.65
N SER A 481 14.98 22.07 -2.88
CA SER A 481 16.23 21.38 -3.18
C SER A 481 16.97 21.01 -1.91
N ALA A 482 17.73 19.93 -1.98
CA ALA A 482 18.58 19.48 -0.88
C ALA A 482 19.83 20.36 -0.77
N PRO A 483 20.39 20.55 0.44
CA PRO A 483 21.66 21.24 0.58
C PRO A 483 22.78 20.47 -0.15
N PRO A 484 23.86 21.16 -0.57
CA PRO A 484 24.99 20.50 -1.21
C PRO A 484 25.59 19.42 -0.32
N TYR A 485 26.00 18.31 -0.93
CA TYR A 485 26.75 17.27 -0.24
C TYR A 485 28.16 17.79 0.11
N THR A 486 28.53 17.72 1.39
CA THR A 486 29.82 18.23 1.91
C THR A 486 30.78 17.12 2.37
N GLY A 487 30.43 15.84 2.16
CA GLY A 487 31.30 14.72 2.52
C GLY A 487 32.53 14.57 1.63
N ALA A 488 33.44 13.68 2.03
CA ALA A 488 34.67 13.39 1.28
C ALA A 488 34.37 12.96 -0.17
N GLY A 489 35.26 13.32 -1.11
CA GLY A 489 35.13 12.96 -2.54
C GLY A 489 34.47 14.01 -3.44
N GLY A 490 34.12 15.19 -2.92
CA GLY A 490 33.62 16.35 -3.69
C GLY A 490 32.17 16.23 -4.17
N THR A 491 31.63 17.29 -4.77
CA THR A 491 30.31 17.29 -5.42
C THR A 491 30.40 16.48 -6.71
N GLY A 492 29.76 15.31 -6.77
CA GLY A 492 29.60 14.57 -8.01
C GLY A 492 28.83 15.40 -9.03
N SER A 493 29.36 15.54 -10.25
CA SER A 493 28.71 16.20 -11.38
C SER A 493 27.55 15.34 -11.89
N GLY A 494 26.34 15.57 -11.36
CA GLY A 494 25.11 15.09 -12.00
C GLY A 494 24.85 15.86 -13.30
N PRO A 495 24.19 15.25 -14.31
CA PRO A 495 23.87 15.95 -15.55
C PRO A 495 22.84 17.05 -15.26
N THR A 496 23.16 18.27 -15.66
CA THR A 496 22.24 19.41 -15.64
C THR A 496 21.08 19.13 -16.60
N SER A 497 19.92 18.76 -16.09
CA SER A 497 18.67 18.88 -16.82
C SER A 497 18.34 20.37 -16.95
N ALA A 498 18.40 20.89 -18.18
CA ALA A 498 17.99 22.24 -18.50
C ALA A 498 16.50 22.47 -18.12
N PRO A 499 16.11 23.65 -17.60
CA PRO A 499 14.71 23.95 -17.31
C PRO A 499 13.88 23.97 -18.61
N PRO A 500 12.62 23.49 -18.61
CA PRO A 500 11.71 23.79 -19.70
C PRO A 500 11.35 25.27 -19.67
N THR A 501 11.44 25.92 -20.83
CA THR A 501 11.08 27.31 -21.08
C THR A 501 9.62 27.57 -20.70
N THR A 502 9.38 28.33 -19.64
CA THR A 502 8.04 28.83 -19.28
C THR A 502 7.71 30.04 -20.14
N THR A 503 6.58 29.95 -20.85
CA THR A 503 5.95 31.12 -21.50
C THR A 503 4.96 31.72 -20.49
N PRO A 504 4.89 33.06 -20.32
CA PRO A 504 4.05 33.65 -19.27
C PRO A 504 2.60 33.73 -19.74
N THR A 505 1.67 33.16 -18.97
CA THR A 505 0.24 33.39 -19.14
C THR A 505 -0.27 34.31 -18.02
N THR A 506 -0.84 35.42 -18.44
CA THR A 506 -1.38 36.51 -17.64
C THR A 506 -2.70 36.13 -16.96
N SER A 507 -2.80 36.34 -15.65
CA SER A 507 -4.05 36.30 -14.89
C SER A 507 -4.87 37.59 -15.09
N PRO A 508 -6.21 37.54 -15.21
CA PRO A 508 -7.06 38.71 -15.03
C PRO A 508 -7.62 38.77 -13.61
N THR A 509 -7.42 39.93 -13.00
CA THR A 509 -7.98 40.42 -11.74
C THR A 509 -9.48 40.71 -11.87
N SER A 510 -10.26 40.50 -10.81
CA SER A 510 -11.61 41.10 -10.64
C SER A 510 -11.97 41.26 -9.15
N PRO A 511 -12.84 42.23 -8.81
CA PRO A 511 -12.76 43.04 -7.58
C PRO A 511 -13.69 42.57 -6.43
N PRO A 512 -13.58 43.19 -5.23
CA PRO A 512 -14.19 42.70 -4.00
C PRO A 512 -15.67 43.09 -3.87
N VAL A 513 -16.47 42.21 -3.25
CA VAL A 513 -17.84 42.52 -2.83
C VAL A 513 -18.04 42.22 -1.34
N THR A 514 -18.74 43.17 -0.74
CA THR A 514 -19.03 43.47 0.66
C THR A 514 -20.00 42.53 1.40
N THR A 515 -19.99 42.73 2.72
CA THR A 515 -20.62 42.05 3.87
C THR A 515 -22.16 42.03 4.00
N GLY A 516 -22.67 40.93 4.59
CA GLY A 516 -23.69 40.87 5.66
C GLY A 516 -25.11 40.41 5.28
N PRO A 517 -25.99 39.98 6.23
CA PRO A 517 -25.75 39.45 7.59
C PRO A 517 -26.54 38.15 7.95
N THR A 518 -26.08 37.53 9.05
CA THR A 518 -26.74 36.73 10.10
C THR A 518 -28.09 36.01 9.84
N SER A 519 -28.11 34.69 10.12
CA SER A 519 -29.29 34.04 10.74
C SER A 519 -28.86 32.99 11.77
N THR A 520 -29.43 33.10 12.96
CA THR A 520 -29.34 32.18 14.09
C THR A 520 -30.44 31.13 13.97
N THR A 521 -30.15 29.88 14.32
CA THR A 521 -31.18 28.95 14.82
C THR A 521 -30.57 27.88 15.72
N THR A 522 -31.31 27.62 16.79
CA THR A 522 -31.04 26.82 17.99
C THR A 522 -31.15 25.31 17.75
N SER A 523 -30.23 24.52 18.29
CA SER A 523 -30.36 23.05 18.41
C SER A 523 -30.95 22.64 19.77
N PRO A 524 -31.93 21.73 19.82
CA PRO A 524 -32.40 21.13 21.06
C PRO A 524 -31.55 19.91 21.47
N THR A 525 -31.37 19.76 22.78
CA THR A 525 -30.83 18.60 23.48
C THR A 525 -31.81 17.42 23.47
N GLY A 526 -31.28 16.20 23.33
CA GLY A 526 -32.00 14.93 23.46
C GLY A 526 -31.10 13.84 24.05
N PRO A 527 -31.65 12.80 24.71
CA PRO A 527 -31.19 12.40 26.05
C PRO A 527 -30.44 11.06 26.14
N THR A 528 -29.86 10.86 27.33
CA THR A 528 -29.28 9.65 27.92
C THR A 528 -30.08 8.37 27.65
N GLN A 529 -29.43 7.30 27.17
CA GLN A 529 -30.04 5.96 27.05
C GLN A 529 -29.58 5.00 28.16
N THR A 530 -30.59 4.44 28.83
CA THR A 530 -30.55 3.34 29.81
C THR A 530 -30.68 1.98 29.09
N CYS A 531 -30.11 0.92 29.71
CA CYS A 531 -30.16 -0.47 29.23
C CYS A 531 -31.60 -1.03 29.10
N GLY A 532 -31.87 -1.73 27.98
CA GLY A 532 -33.04 -2.58 27.81
C GLY A 532 -33.02 -3.47 26.55
N SER A 533 -33.07 -4.79 26.78
CA SER A 533 -33.76 -5.84 25.99
C SER A 533 -33.22 -6.32 24.62
N SER A 534 -32.51 -7.46 24.67
CA SER A 534 -32.36 -8.56 23.70
C SER A 534 -31.92 -8.26 22.25
N CYS A 535 -30.60 -8.24 22.02
CA CYS A 535 -30.04 -8.45 20.69
C CYS A 535 -29.88 -9.97 20.40
N THR A 536 -30.30 -10.42 19.21
CA THR A 536 -30.13 -11.80 18.73
C THR A 536 -29.18 -11.80 17.54
N ILE A 537 -28.14 -12.63 17.56
CA ILE A 537 -27.14 -12.71 16.47
C ILE A 537 -27.26 -14.07 15.76
N THR A 538 -27.26 -14.02 14.43
CA THR A 538 -27.27 -15.18 13.52
C THR A 538 -25.94 -15.30 12.77
N ALA A 539 -25.65 -16.47 12.20
CA ALA A 539 -24.41 -16.68 11.43
C ALA A 539 -24.28 -15.72 10.22
N SER A 540 -25.40 -15.38 9.56
CA SER A 540 -25.42 -14.45 8.42
C SER A 540 -25.21 -12.98 8.79
N SER A 541 -25.36 -12.62 10.07
CA SER A 541 -25.16 -11.25 10.57
C SER A 541 -23.73 -11.01 11.09
N GLN A 542 -22.85 -12.01 11.04
CA GLN A 542 -21.45 -11.84 11.41
C GLN A 542 -20.61 -11.45 10.20
N ILE A 543 -19.82 -10.39 10.34
CA ILE A 543 -18.79 -9.99 9.37
C ILE A 543 -17.45 -10.35 9.99
N PHE A 544 -16.69 -11.24 9.36
CA PHE A 544 -15.32 -11.51 9.78
C PHE A 544 -14.45 -10.28 9.45
N PRO A 545 -13.55 -9.82 10.35
CA PRO A 545 -12.91 -10.55 11.45
C PRO A 545 -13.52 -10.42 12.85
N THR A 546 -14.64 -9.72 13.07
CA THR A 546 -15.19 -9.51 14.41
C THR A 546 -16.05 -10.68 14.88
N ASN A 547 -15.39 -11.78 15.24
CA ASN A 547 -16.02 -13.02 15.71
C ASN A 547 -16.43 -13.01 17.20
N CYS A 548 -16.69 -11.85 17.82
CA CYS A 548 -17.04 -11.80 19.25
C CYS A 548 -18.49 -11.35 19.51
N MET A 549 -19.15 -12.00 20.47
CA MET A 549 -20.51 -11.65 20.91
C MET A 549 -20.48 -10.46 21.87
N GLN A 550 -21.26 -9.42 21.56
CA GLN A 550 -21.44 -8.25 22.42
C GLN A 550 -22.16 -8.60 23.74
N PRO A 551 -21.91 -7.86 24.84
CA PRO A 551 -22.60 -8.08 26.11
C PRO A 551 -24.12 -8.02 25.96
N GLY A 552 -24.83 -9.04 26.47
CA GLY A 552 -26.30 -9.13 26.42
C GLY A 552 -26.90 -9.70 25.13
N CYS A 553 -26.08 -10.21 24.20
CA CYS A 553 -26.56 -10.87 22.98
C CYS A 553 -26.74 -12.39 23.16
N VAL A 554 -27.72 -12.98 22.47
CA VAL A 554 -27.95 -14.44 22.43
C VAL A 554 -27.69 -14.98 21.02
N TRP A 555 -26.91 -16.06 20.93
CA TRP A 555 -26.63 -16.77 19.68
C TRP A 555 -27.80 -17.65 19.23
N LYS A 556 -28.20 -17.54 17.96
CA LYS A 556 -29.19 -18.42 17.32
C LYS A 556 -28.72 -18.98 15.97
N GLY A 557 -27.43 -19.31 15.83
CA GLY A 557 -26.94 -19.97 14.63
C GLY A 557 -27.39 -21.43 14.50
N PRO A 558 -27.13 -22.06 13.33
CA PRO A 558 -27.48 -23.45 13.06
C PRO A 558 -26.87 -24.42 14.09
N ALA A 559 -27.61 -25.48 14.43
CA ALA A 559 -27.13 -26.52 15.33
C ALA A 559 -25.84 -27.17 14.78
N GLY A 560 -24.79 -27.24 15.60
CA GLY A 560 -23.49 -27.83 15.24
C GLY A 560 -22.37 -26.83 14.94
N GLN A 561 -22.65 -25.51 14.90
CA GLN A 561 -21.61 -24.48 14.86
C GLN A 561 -21.15 -24.10 16.28
N ALA A 562 -19.86 -23.80 16.44
CA ALA A 562 -19.31 -23.31 17.69
C ALA A 562 -19.89 -21.92 18.02
N THR A 563 -20.39 -21.74 19.24
CA THR A 563 -20.81 -20.42 19.73
C THR A 563 -19.59 -19.48 19.77
N PRO A 564 -19.66 -18.27 19.21
CA PRO A 564 -18.55 -17.32 19.26
C PRO A 564 -18.21 -16.89 20.69
N ASN A 565 -16.95 -16.54 20.95
CA ASN A 565 -16.50 -16.06 22.27
C ASN A 565 -17.10 -14.67 22.58
N HIS A 566 -17.31 -14.34 23.85
CA HIS A 566 -17.66 -12.98 24.26
C HIS A 566 -16.46 -12.04 24.11
N CYS A 567 -16.69 -10.79 23.71
CA CYS A 567 -15.63 -9.80 23.61
C CYS A 567 -15.03 -9.55 25.02
N ASP A 568 -13.69 -9.49 25.13
CA ASP A 568 -13.04 -9.10 26.39
C ASP A 568 -13.31 -7.61 26.65
N THR A 569 -13.99 -7.31 27.76
CA THR A 569 -14.48 -5.96 28.08
C THR A 569 -13.67 -5.26 29.17
N GLY A 570 -12.43 -5.70 29.42
CA GLY A 570 -11.59 -5.03 30.43
C GLY A 570 -12.17 -5.12 31.85
N GLY A 571 -12.74 -6.28 32.20
CA GLY A 571 -13.10 -6.59 33.59
C GLY A 571 -14.51 -6.22 34.05
N LYS A 572 -15.48 -5.97 33.17
CA LYS A 572 -16.89 -5.85 33.58
C LYS A 572 -17.59 -7.22 33.59
N PRO A 573 -18.32 -7.59 34.66
CA PRO A 573 -18.94 -8.91 34.76
C PRO A 573 -20.07 -9.07 33.74
N ALA A 574 -20.13 -10.25 33.11
CA ALA A 574 -21.25 -10.67 32.27
C ALA A 574 -22.51 -10.86 33.13
N CYS A 575 -23.65 -10.32 32.69
CA CYS A 575 -24.94 -10.67 33.27
C CYS A 575 -25.24 -12.14 32.96
N THR A 576 -25.30 -12.98 33.98
CA THR A 576 -25.81 -14.35 33.87
C THR A 576 -27.34 -14.34 33.84
N ALA A 577 -27.88 -15.30 33.07
CA ALA A 577 -29.26 -15.51 32.62
C ALA A 577 -30.42 -14.92 33.44
#